data_AF-A0A929K7D7-F1
#
_entry.id   AF-A0A929K7D7-F1
#
_cell.length_a   1.000
_cell.length_b   1.000
_cell.length_c   1.000
_cell.angle_alpha   90.00
_cell.angle_beta   90.00
_cell.angle_gamma   90.00
#
_symmetry.space_group_name_H-M   'P 1'
#
loop_
_entity.id
_entity.type
_entity.pdbx_description
1 polymer ?
#
loop_
_entity_poly.entity_id
_entity_poly.type
_entity_poly.pdbx_seq_one_letter_code
_entity_poly.pdbx_strand_id
1 'polypeptide(L)'
;QPSPLDVEDAIKWWTELTLVAKDAPLFPLERFADHLTNFIGFIGENPKYDYLTQQVDLLLSDRHGDFIAAEKCRDRAIEFYKKGKILRAINQLHQAKVKWFAEETLRGSLLSMLLISQWYLELGLSFAAKYYALAVAFITLHSPKSDVKSLLSRALISAAECDYHQGSWCGFLELTDIGLRAHGLFSKDAGDLATHDELQRTLFHTTTLMTITKRLDLQLFEFIAGVVQKWNIEDVLKEFLPIAHDTWRKQSISELWRSIEEQLGGRPFGDLGTVREVTWSELGITWKINWKNDYNTTPAAEQLIAILQILLADLAGADLC
;
A
#
# COMPACT_ATOMS: atom_id res chain seq x y z
N GLN A 1 17.21 -7.91 41.60
CA GLN A 1 16.43 -7.83 40.35
C GLN A 1 16.43 -6.37 39.93
N PRO A 2 16.80 -6.01 38.68
CA PRO A 2 16.63 -4.63 38.24
C PRO A 2 15.14 -4.27 38.33
N SER A 3 14.85 -3.07 38.85
CA SER A 3 13.51 -2.51 38.87
C SER A 3 12.90 -2.56 37.48
N PRO A 4 11.62 -2.93 37.29
CA PRO A 4 10.97 -2.73 36.01
C PRO A 4 11.13 -1.25 35.62
N LEU A 5 11.49 -1.04 34.35
CA LEU A 5 11.68 0.29 33.78
C LEU A 5 10.33 1.02 33.85
N ASP A 6 10.27 2.16 34.54
CA ASP A 6 9.06 2.99 34.61
C ASP A 6 8.93 3.81 33.32
N VAL A 7 8.37 3.15 32.29
CA VAL A 7 8.17 3.73 30.95
C VAL A 7 7.22 4.92 31.01
N GLU A 8 6.22 4.89 31.89
CA GLU A 8 5.25 5.97 31.99
C GLU A 8 5.87 7.25 32.55
N ASP A 9 6.62 7.14 33.63
CA ASP A 9 7.30 8.29 34.21
C ASP A 9 8.39 8.82 33.26
N ALA A 10 9.11 7.92 32.56
CA ALA A 10 10.06 8.32 31.52
C ALA A 10 9.40 9.14 30.40
N ILE A 11 8.27 8.67 29.84
CA ILE A 11 7.53 9.41 28.79
C ILE A 11 7.03 10.75 29.31
N LYS A 12 6.57 10.82 30.57
CA LYS A 12 6.14 12.07 31.19
C LYS A 12 7.29 13.09 31.23
N TRP A 13 8.46 12.71 31.77
CA TRP A 13 9.61 13.60 31.84
C TRP A 13 10.15 14.01 30.47
N TRP A 14 10.16 13.08 29.51
CA TRP A 14 10.50 13.38 28.13
C TRP A 14 9.52 14.35 27.47
N THR A 15 8.24 14.27 27.82
CA THR A 15 7.22 15.20 27.34
C THR A 15 7.45 16.59 27.94
N GLU A 16 7.71 16.69 29.24
CA GLU A 16 8.06 17.97 29.88
C GLU A 16 9.35 18.56 29.31
N LEU A 17 10.33 17.72 28.98
CA LEU A 17 11.56 18.14 28.31
C LEU A 17 11.29 18.83 26.97
N THR A 18 10.23 18.46 26.23
CA THR A 18 9.90 19.15 24.97
C THR A 18 9.53 20.62 25.20
N LEU A 19 8.87 20.95 26.31
CA LEU A 19 8.48 22.31 26.67
C LEU A 19 9.71 23.19 26.94
N VAL A 20 10.68 22.67 27.69
CA VAL A 20 11.92 23.40 28.00
C VAL A 20 12.86 23.42 26.80
N ALA A 21 12.88 22.35 26.01
CA ALA A 21 13.72 22.26 24.83
C ALA A 21 13.42 23.42 23.89
N LYS A 22 12.17 23.85 23.73
CA LYS A 22 11.75 24.99 22.88
C LYS A 22 12.66 26.21 23.01
N ASP A 23 13.08 26.54 24.23
CA ASP A 23 13.94 27.70 24.53
C ASP A 23 15.44 27.35 24.61
N ALA A 24 15.81 26.10 24.32
CA ALA A 24 17.17 25.57 24.31
C ALA A 24 17.60 25.16 22.88
N PRO A 25 18.10 26.09 22.05
CA PRO A 25 18.42 25.84 20.64
C PRO A 25 19.57 24.83 20.46
N LEU A 26 20.47 24.70 21.45
CA LEU A 26 21.60 23.76 21.42
C LEU A 26 21.24 22.35 21.89
N PHE A 27 20.01 22.12 22.37
CA PHE A 27 19.56 20.78 22.73
C PHE A 27 19.54 19.88 21.47
N PRO A 28 20.15 18.69 21.50
CA PRO A 28 20.26 17.81 20.34
C PRO A 28 18.93 17.09 20.05
N LEU A 29 17.93 17.84 19.59
CA LEU A 29 16.55 17.38 19.41
C LEU A 29 16.45 16.23 18.41
N GLU A 30 17.21 16.28 17.31
CA GLU A 30 17.22 15.23 16.31
C GLU A 30 17.70 13.89 16.89
N ARG A 31 18.82 13.90 17.61
CA ARG A 31 19.35 12.72 18.30
C ARG A 31 18.36 12.19 19.34
N PHE A 32 17.65 13.09 20.02
CA PHE A 32 16.59 12.69 20.95
C PHE A 32 15.45 11.95 20.23
N ALA A 33 15.01 12.45 19.07
CA ALA A 33 14.01 11.76 18.24
C ALA A 33 14.48 10.38 17.75
N ASP A 34 15.76 10.25 17.38
CA ASP A 34 16.36 8.96 17.02
C ASP A 34 16.33 7.97 18.20
N HIS A 35 16.62 8.44 19.41
CA HIS A 35 16.50 7.62 20.62
C HIS A 35 15.06 7.17 20.86
N LEU A 36 14.06 8.04 20.69
CA LEU A 36 12.65 7.65 20.79
C LEU A 36 12.27 6.55 19.80
N THR A 37 12.81 6.57 18.58
CA THR A 37 12.61 5.51 17.58
C THR A 37 13.21 4.19 18.04
N ASN A 38 14.45 4.22 18.55
CA ASN A 38 15.11 3.02 19.09
C ASN A 38 14.38 2.43 20.31
N PHE A 39 13.60 3.25 21.03
CA PHE A 39 12.85 2.82 22.20
C PHE A 39 11.48 2.20 21.92
N ILE A 40 11.01 2.17 20.67
CA ILE A 40 9.70 1.58 20.31
C ILE A 40 9.55 0.16 20.87
N GLY A 41 10.63 -0.63 20.87
CA GLY A 41 10.62 -2.01 21.40
C GLY A 41 10.41 -2.12 22.91
N PHE A 42 10.76 -1.08 23.68
CA PHE A 42 10.65 -1.06 25.14
C PHE A 42 9.37 -0.38 25.61
N ILE A 43 8.83 0.53 24.80
CA ILE A 43 7.70 1.39 25.17
C ILE A 43 6.34 0.67 25.04
N GLY A 44 6.24 -0.33 24.17
CA GLY A 44 5.01 -1.10 23.96
C GLY A 44 3.87 -0.25 23.36
N GLU A 45 2.64 -0.55 23.77
CA GLU A 45 1.41 0.11 23.30
C GLU A 45 0.99 1.26 24.23
N ASN A 46 1.91 2.18 24.52
CA ASN A 46 1.61 3.34 25.36
C ASN A 46 1.13 4.53 24.51
N PRO A 47 -0.14 4.99 24.63
CA PRO A 47 -0.67 6.09 23.82
C PRO A 47 0.04 7.43 24.10
N LYS A 48 0.65 7.61 25.29
CA LYS A 48 1.43 8.81 25.63
C LYS A 48 2.68 8.95 24.77
N TYR A 49 3.19 7.85 24.19
CA TYR A 49 4.31 7.88 23.27
C TYR A 49 3.98 8.61 21.96
N ASP A 50 2.77 8.40 21.43
CA ASP A 50 2.35 9.04 20.19
C ASP A 50 2.23 10.55 20.40
N TYR A 51 1.71 10.98 21.57
CA TYR A 51 1.72 12.38 21.95
C TYR A 51 3.15 12.95 22.05
N LEU A 52 4.05 12.27 22.75
CA LEU A 52 5.45 12.70 22.88
C LEU A 52 6.13 12.86 21.52
N THR A 53 6.01 11.87 20.64
CA THR A 53 6.65 11.90 19.32
C THR A 53 6.09 13.02 18.46
N GLN A 54 4.77 13.28 18.50
CA GLN A 54 4.17 14.43 17.83
C GLN A 54 4.71 15.77 18.35
N GLN A 55 4.88 15.94 19.67
CA GLN A 55 5.47 17.18 20.22
C GLN A 55 6.92 17.37 19.76
N VAL A 56 7.70 16.28 19.73
CA VAL A 56 9.08 16.32 19.21
C VAL A 56 9.11 16.67 17.73
N ASP A 57 8.23 16.09 16.92
CA ASP A 57 8.17 16.37 15.48
C ASP A 57 7.75 17.82 15.18
N LEU A 58 6.82 18.38 15.95
CA LEU A 58 6.45 19.79 15.84
C LEU A 58 7.65 20.70 16.13
N LEU A 59 8.40 20.42 17.20
CA LEU A 59 9.61 21.17 17.52
C LEU A 59 10.73 20.97 16.49
N LEU A 60 10.84 19.79 15.87
CA LEU A 60 11.78 19.53 14.77
C LEU A 60 11.38 20.34 13.53
N SER A 61 10.11 20.33 13.16
CA SER A 61 9.57 21.15 12.07
C SER A 61 9.88 22.63 12.28
N ASP A 62 9.67 23.15 13.49
CA ASP A 62 9.93 24.56 13.82
C ASP A 62 11.41 24.94 13.71
N ARG A 63 12.35 24.03 14.05
CA ARG A 63 13.79 24.33 14.06
C ARG A 63 14.51 24.03 12.76
N HIS A 64 14.14 22.92 12.12
CA HIS A 64 14.90 22.31 11.04
C HIS A 64 14.07 22.14 9.77
N GLY A 65 12.79 22.53 9.80
CA GLY A 65 11.86 22.35 8.70
C GLY A 65 11.19 20.97 8.71
N ASP A 66 10.11 20.86 7.94
CA ASP A 66 9.27 19.65 7.90
C ASP A 66 10.00 18.41 7.36
N PHE A 67 11.08 18.58 6.59
CA PHE A 67 11.83 17.48 6.00
C PHE A 67 12.45 16.54 7.05
N ILE A 68 13.05 17.10 8.10
CA ILE A 68 13.66 16.31 9.18
C ILE A 68 12.59 15.60 10.00
N ALA A 69 11.49 16.30 10.34
CA ALA A 69 10.37 15.68 11.03
C ALA A 69 9.76 14.51 10.22
N ALA A 70 9.63 14.67 8.91
CA ALA A 70 9.16 13.62 8.02
C ALA A 70 10.10 12.40 7.98
N GLU A 71 11.43 12.61 7.99
CA GLU A 71 12.41 11.52 8.11
C GLU A 71 12.19 10.72 9.40
N LYS A 72 12.00 11.41 10.54
CA LYS A 72 11.74 10.72 11.82
C LYS A 72 10.41 9.97 11.81
N CYS A 73 9.36 10.52 11.19
CA CYS A 73 8.12 9.78 10.96
C CYS A 73 8.35 8.51 10.13
N ARG A 74 9.07 8.59 9.01
CA ARG A 74 9.40 7.41 8.19
C ARG A 74 10.18 6.37 9.00
N ASP A 75 11.21 6.78 9.74
CA ASP A 75 12.06 5.84 10.46
C ASP A 75 11.27 5.10 11.55
N ARG A 76 10.38 5.81 12.28
CA ARG A 76 9.42 5.19 13.20
C ARG A 76 8.44 4.27 12.48
N ALA A 77 7.93 4.66 11.31
CA ALA A 77 7.04 3.81 10.53
C ALA A 77 7.69 2.46 10.19
N ILE A 78 8.94 2.47 9.72
CA ILE A 78 9.70 1.26 9.41
C ILE A 78 9.92 0.40 10.67
N GLU A 79 10.21 1.01 11.81
CA GLU A 79 10.40 0.26 13.06
C GLU A 79 9.09 -0.35 13.57
N PHE A 80 7.96 0.36 13.47
CA PHE A 80 6.64 -0.20 13.79
C PHE A 80 6.29 -1.38 12.87
N TYR A 81 6.54 -1.24 11.57
CA TYR A 81 6.30 -2.30 10.60
C TYR A 81 7.11 -3.56 10.93
N LYS A 82 8.41 -3.42 11.23
CA LYS A 82 9.27 -4.55 11.65
C LYS A 82 8.76 -5.29 12.89
N LYS A 83 7.96 -4.64 13.74
CA LYS A 83 7.31 -5.24 14.92
C LYS A 83 5.90 -5.77 14.65
N GLY A 84 5.47 -5.81 13.39
CA GLY A 84 4.12 -6.23 13.00
C GLY A 84 3.02 -5.23 13.37
N LYS A 85 3.36 -3.97 13.69
CA LYS A 85 2.40 -2.92 14.06
C LYS A 85 2.06 -2.06 12.83
N ILE A 86 1.49 -2.70 11.83
CA ILE A 86 1.25 -2.10 10.49
C ILE A 86 0.41 -0.83 10.56
N LEU A 87 -0.68 -0.81 11.33
CA LEU A 87 -1.54 0.38 11.47
C LEU A 87 -0.79 1.59 12.04
N ARG A 88 0.03 1.39 13.08
CA ARG A 88 0.88 2.46 13.62
C ARG A 88 1.93 2.92 12.61
N ALA A 89 2.46 1.99 11.80
CA ALA A 89 3.38 2.32 10.72
C ALA A 89 2.71 3.19 9.65
N ILE A 90 1.50 2.85 9.22
CA ILE A 90 0.70 3.65 8.27
C ILE A 90 0.45 5.06 8.84
N ASN A 91 0.06 5.18 10.11
CA ASN A 91 -0.18 6.48 10.75
C ASN A 91 1.07 7.38 10.72
N GLN A 92 2.25 6.82 10.98
CA GLN A 92 3.51 7.56 10.88
C GLN A 92 3.82 7.98 9.43
N LEU A 93 3.56 7.13 8.43
CA LEU A 93 3.71 7.52 7.03
C LEU A 93 2.67 8.56 6.57
N HIS A 94 1.47 8.57 7.14
CA HIS A 94 0.49 9.63 6.90
C HIS A 94 0.99 11.00 7.37
N GLN A 95 1.74 11.06 8.45
CA GLN A 95 2.42 12.28 8.87
C GLN A 95 3.58 12.63 7.92
N ALA A 96 4.41 11.64 7.57
CA ALA A 96 5.56 11.84 6.70
C ALA A 96 5.18 12.34 5.29
N LYS A 97 4.14 11.76 4.66
CA LYS A 97 3.71 12.14 3.30
C LYS A 97 3.32 13.61 3.22
N VAL A 98 2.61 14.13 4.23
CA VAL A 98 2.14 15.53 4.25
C VAL A 98 3.33 16.47 4.42
N LYS A 99 4.23 16.17 5.35
CA LYS A 99 5.42 16.97 5.63
C LYS A 99 6.42 16.98 4.45
N TRP A 100 6.51 15.90 3.68
CA TRP A 100 7.31 15.85 2.46
C TRP A 100 6.58 16.36 1.20
N PHE A 101 5.32 16.81 1.29
CA PHE A 101 4.57 17.28 0.13
C PHE A 101 4.95 18.72 -0.25
N ALA A 102 6.22 18.88 -0.60
CA ALA A 102 6.81 20.09 -1.14
C ALA A 102 7.53 19.77 -2.45
N GLU A 103 7.91 20.80 -3.20
CA GLU A 103 8.55 20.63 -4.49
C GLU A 103 9.79 19.73 -4.39
N GLU A 104 10.73 20.05 -3.50
CA GLU A 104 12.03 19.39 -3.34
C GLU A 104 11.92 17.95 -2.82
N THR A 105 10.90 17.63 -2.03
CA THR A 105 10.73 16.33 -1.37
C THR A 105 9.57 15.49 -1.90
N LEU A 106 8.96 15.92 -3.01
CA LEU A 106 7.82 15.24 -3.63
C LEU A 106 8.08 13.75 -3.83
N ARG A 107 9.28 13.37 -4.29
CA ARG A 107 9.65 11.97 -4.49
C ARG A 107 9.54 11.14 -3.21
N GLY A 108 9.96 11.69 -2.06
CA GLY A 108 9.83 11.05 -0.74
C GLY A 108 8.38 10.87 -0.32
N SER A 109 7.54 11.89 -0.55
CA SER A 109 6.09 11.78 -0.31
C SER A 109 5.45 10.69 -1.16
N LEU A 110 5.74 10.64 -2.46
CA LEU A 110 5.17 9.65 -3.38
C LEU A 110 5.61 8.22 -3.05
N LEU A 111 6.88 8.03 -2.65
CA LEU A 111 7.35 6.73 -2.15
C LEU A 111 6.65 6.33 -0.85
N SER A 112 6.39 7.28 0.05
CA SER A 112 5.62 7.02 1.28
C SER A 112 4.19 6.59 0.95
N MET A 113 3.56 7.21 -0.06
CA MET A 113 2.22 6.81 -0.53
C MET A 113 2.19 5.42 -1.17
N LEU A 114 3.23 5.03 -1.93
CA LEU A 114 3.34 3.66 -2.44
C LEU A 114 3.52 2.64 -1.31
N LEU A 115 4.30 2.97 -0.28
CA LEU A 115 4.48 2.09 0.87
C LEU A 115 3.19 1.96 1.70
N ILE A 116 2.45 3.07 1.88
CA ILE A 116 1.10 3.07 2.44
C ILE A 116 0.18 2.15 1.63
N SER A 117 0.22 2.24 0.29
CA SER A 117 -0.57 1.36 -0.58
C SER A 117 -0.25 -0.11 -0.33
N GLN A 118 1.04 -0.46 -0.28
CA GLN A 118 1.48 -1.83 -0.01
C GLN A 118 0.97 -2.34 1.35
N TRP A 119 1.07 -1.52 2.39
CA TRP A 119 0.66 -1.92 3.75
C TRP A 119 -0.86 -2.00 3.91
N TYR A 120 -1.63 -1.15 3.23
CA TYR A 120 -3.09 -1.34 3.17
C TYR A 120 -3.46 -2.65 2.47
N LEU A 121 -2.77 -3.01 1.39
CA LEU A 121 -3.01 -4.28 0.70
C LEU A 121 -2.69 -5.48 1.59
N GLU A 122 -1.60 -5.41 2.38
CA GLU A 122 -1.23 -6.43 3.36
C GLU A 122 -2.31 -6.62 4.46
N LEU A 123 -3.05 -5.56 4.79
CA LEU A 123 -4.20 -5.62 5.70
C LEU A 123 -5.49 -6.10 5.03
N GLY A 124 -5.46 -6.42 3.72
CA GLY A 124 -6.65 -6.77 2.94
C GLY A 124 -7.54 -5.56 2.58
N LEU A 125 -7.04 -4.34 2.74
CA LEU A 125 -7.75 -3.08 2.47
C LEU A 125 -7.45 -2.60 1.04
N SER A 126 -7.86 -3.42 0.07
CA SER A 126 -7.49 -3.26 -1.35
C SER A 126 -7.92 -1.93 -1.98
N PHE A 127 -9.03 -1.31 -1.54
CA PHE A 127 -9.49 -0.03 -2.10
C PHE A 127 -8.69 1.14 -1.53
N ALA A 128 -8.37 1.12 -0.23
CA ALA A 128 -7.43 2.08 0.37
C ALA A 128 -6.07 2.00 -0.32
N ALA A 129 -5.57 0.79 -0.56
CA ALA A 129 -4.33 0.56 -1.29
C ALA A 129 -4.40 1.16 -2.71
N LYS A 130 -5.41 0.76 -3.50
CA LYS A 130 -5.63 1.25 -4.86
C LYS A 130 -5.73 2.77 -4.93
N TYR A 131 -6.40 3.39 -3.97
CA TYR A 131 -6.52 4.85 -3.88
C TYR A 131 -5.16 5.54 -3.78
N TYR A 132 -4.28 5.07 -2.88
CA TYR A 132 -2.94 5.63 -2.75
C TYR A 132 -2.06 5.37 -3.97
N ALA A 133 -2.13 4.17 -4.56
CA ALA A 133 -1.41 3.85 -5.79
C ALA A 133 -1.86 4.76 -6.95
N LEU A 134 -3.17 4.91 -7.18
CA LEU A 134 -3.70 5.79 -8.23
C LEU A 134 -3.42 7.26 -7.96
N ALA A 135 -3.40 7.70 -6.70
CA ALA A 135 -2.99 9.07 -6.36
C ALA A 135 -1.53 9.33 -6.75
N VAL A 136 -0.62 8.37 -6.53
CA VAL A 136 0.77 8.47 -7.01
C VAL A 136 0.82 8.49 -8.54
N ALA A 137 0.08 7.61 -9.22
CA ALA A 137 0.03 7.61 -10.69
C ALA A 137 -0.47 8.97 -11.23
N PHE A 138 -1.52 9.53 -10.64
CA PHE A 138 -2.05 10.84 -11.01
C PHE A 138 -1.02 11.96 -10.81
N ILE A 139 -0.40 12.04 -9.63
CA ILE A 139 0.57 13.11 -9.33
C ILE A 139 1.82 12.99 -10.22
N THR A 140 2.33 11.78 -10.42
CA THR A 140 3.52 11.53 -11.27
C THR A 140 3.25 11.88 -12.73
N LEU A 141 2.07 11.52 -13.25
CA LEU A 141 1.67 11.86 -14.63
C LEU A 141 1.65 13.37 -14.86
N HIS A 142 1.11 14.15 -13.91
CA HIS A 142 0.97 15.59 -14.03
C HIS A 142 2.17 16.41 -13.53
N SER A 143 3.12 15.78 -12.84
CA SER A 143 4.34 16.46 -12.37
C SER A 143 5.26 16.82 -13.54
N PRO A 144 5.85 18.03 -13.58
CA PRO A 144 6.88 18.38 -14.56
C PRO A 144 8.24 17.73 -14.24
N LYS A 145 8.42 17.16 -13.05
CA LYS A 145 9.71 16.61 -12.62
C LYS A 145 9.97 15.23 -13.19
N SER A 146 11.14 15.04 -13.77
CA SER A 146 11.54 13.78 -14.39
C SER A 146 11.89 12.69 -13.37
N ASP A 147 12.35 13.05 -12.18
CA ASP A 147 12.79 12.12 -11.12
C ASP A 147 11.64 11.32 -10.48
N VAL A 148 10.41 11.81 -10.62
CA VAL A 148 9.19 11.10 -10.17
C VAL A 148 8.51 10.31 -11.28
N LYS A 149 8.87 10.52 -12.57
CA LYS A 149 8.23 9.82 -13.70
C LYS A 149 8.44 8.31 -13.63
N SER A 150 9.59 7.86 -13.12
CA SER A 150 9.87 6.43 -12.92
C SER A 150 8.94 5.76 -11.91
N LEU A 151 8.17 6.51 -11.11
CA LEU A 151 7.19 5.96 -10.16
C LEU A 151 5.83 5.67 -10.82
N LEU A 152 5.58 6.17 -12.04
CA LEU A 152 4.28 6.00 -12.71
C LEU A 152 3.96 4.53 -12.98
N SER A 153 4.92 3.78 -13.53
CA SER A 153 4.77 2.34 -13.81
C SER A 153 4.49 1.56 -12.53
N ARG A 154 5.31 1.80 -11.50
CA ARG A 154 5.18 1.18 -10.18
C ARG A 154 3.80 1.44 -9.57
N ALA A 155 3.31 2.68 -9.64
CA ALA A 155 2.01 3.07 -9.12
C ALA A 155 0.85 2.39 -9.86
N LEU A 156 0.89 2.33 -11.19
CA LEU A 156 -0.13 1.66 -11.99
C LEU A 156 -0.13 0.14 -11.75
N ILE A 157 1.05 -0.47 -11.65
CA ILE A 157 1.21 -1.88 -11.34
C ILE A 157 0.68 -2.20 -9.93
N SER A 158 0.98 -1.37 -8.91
CA SER A 158 0.42 -1.55 -7.57
C SER A 158 -1.10 -1.40 -7.54
N ALA A 159 -1.67 -0.49 -8.35
CA ALA A 159 -3.13 -0.38 -8.49
C ALA A 159 -3.74 -1.62 -9.16
N ALA A 160 -3.06 -2.18 -10.18
CA ALA A 160 -3.47 -3.43 -10.81
C ALA A 160 -3.44 -4.59 -9.79
N GLU A 161 -2.39 -4.70 -8.97
CA GLU A 161 -2.27 -5.72 -7.93
C GLU A 161 -3.48 -5.70 -6.97
N CYS A 162 -3.98 -4.51 -6.61
CA CYS A 162 -5.19 -4.37 -5.80
C CYS A 162 -6.43 -4.95 -6.50
N ASP A 163 -6.59 -4.70 -7.80
CA ASP A 163 -7.69 -5.25 -8.60
C ASP A 163 -7.58 -6.78 -8.74
N TYR A 164 -6.37 -7.32 -8.88
CA TYR A 164 -6.14 -8.76 -8.88
C TYR A 164 -6.61 -9.41 -7.58
N HIS A 165 -6.17 -8.88 -6.43
CA HIS A 165 -6.54 -9.40 -5.11
C HIS A 165 -8.04 -9.27 -4.82
N GLN A 166 -8.71 -8.26 -5.36
CA GLN A 166 -10.16 -8.09 -5.23
C GLN A 166 -10.96 -8.98 -6.21
N GLY A 167 -10.29 -9.72 -7.10
CA GLY A 167 -10.94 -10.49 -8.16
C GLY A 167 -11.52 -9.64 -9.29
N SER A 168 -11.17 -8.35 -9.35
CA SER A 168 -11.53 -7.42 -10.44
C SER A 168 -10.55 -7.58 -11.61
N TRP A 169 -10.61 -8.75 -12.23
CA TRP A 169 -9.60 -9.21 -13.18
C TRP A 169 -9.62 -8.46 -14.52
N CYS A 170 -10.74 -7.85 -14.92
CA CYS A 170 -10.74 -6.95 -16.07
C CYS A 170 -9.99 -5.66 -15.75
N GLY A 171 -10.25 -5.04 -14.59
CA GLY A 171 -9.52 -3.87 -14.10
C GLY A 171 -8.02 -4.11 -13.95
N PHE A 172 -7.63 -5.29 -13.45
CA PHE A 172 -6.23 -5.73 -13.40
C PHE A 172 -5.57 -5.71 -14.79
N LEU A 173 -6.21 -6.29 -15.82
CA LEU A 173 -5.66 -6.33 -17.18
C LEU A 173 -5.55 -4.92 -17.78
N GLU A 174 -6.55 -4.06 -17.57
CA GLU A 174 -6.54 -2.68 -18.06
C GLU A 174 -5.41 -1.85 -17.44
N LEU A 175 -5.26 -1.90 -16.11
CA LEU A 175 -4.18 -1.19 -15.42
C LEU A 175 -2.80 -1.79 -15.74
N THR A 176 -2.72 -3.11 -15.95
CA THR A 176 -1.48 -3.76 -16.37
C THR A 176 -1.04 -3.30 -17.76
N ASP A 177 -1.95 -3.19 -18.74
CA ASP A 177 -1.61 -2.68 -20.08
C ASP A 177 -0.96 -1.29 -20.00
N ILE A 178 -1.58 -0.38 -19.25
CA ILE A 178 -1.08 0.99 -19.11
C ILE A 178 0.22 1.00 -18.28
N GLY A 179 0.30 0.17 -17.23
CA GLY A 179 1.48 0.02 -16.38
C GLY A 179 2.70 -0.50 -17.14
N LEU A 180 2.54 -1.50 -18.01
CA LEU A 180 3.60 -2.04 -18.85
C LEU A 180 4.11 -1.02 -19.87
N ARG A 181 3.20 -0.25 -20.48
CA ARG A 181 3.58 0.86 -21.38
C ARG A 181 4.38 1.92 -20.63
N ALA A 182 3.91 2.32 -19.44
CA ALA A 182 4.63 3.27 -18.59
C ALA A 182 6.00 2.73 -18.16
N HIS A 183 6.11 1.42 -17.89
CA HIS A 183 7.36 0.76 -17.53
C HIS A 183 8.39 0.88 -18.65
N GLY A 184 8.02 0.54 -19.88
CA GLY A 184 8.90 0.67 -21.04
C GLY A 184 9.36 2.10 -21.32
N LEU A 185 8.55 3.11 -20.96
CA LEU A 185 8.86 4.53 -21.19
C LEU A 185 9.71 5.17 -20.08
N PHE A 186 9.47 4.81 -18.82
CA PHE A 186 9.97 5.58 -17.67
C PHE A 186 10.85 4.78 -16.70
N SER A 187 10.84 3.45 -16.75
CA SER A 187 11.65 2.64 -15.85
C SER A 187 13.11 2.58 -16.33
N LYS A 188 14.04 2.66 -15.38
CA LYS A 188 15.45 2.36 -15.65
C LYS A 188 15.61 0.87 -15.86
N ASP A 189 16.46 0.48 -16.81
CA ASP A 189 16.78 -0.92 -17.10
C ASP A 189 15.51 -1.78 -17.27
N ALA A 190 14.54 -1.27 -18.04
CA ALA A 190 13.21 -1.86 -18.15
C ALA A 190 13.19 -3.33 -18.59
N GLY A 191 14.24 -3.78 -19.28
CA GLY A 191 14.43 -5.17 -19.71
C GLY A 191 15.02 -6.11 -18.64
N ASP A 192 15.57 -5.59 -17.55
CA ASP A 192 16.12 -6.40 -16.46
C ASP A 192 15.02 -6.71 -15.42
N LEU A 193 14.21 -7.73 -15.72
CA LEU A 193 13.11 -8.17 -14.86
C LEU A 193 13.55 -8.50 -13.43
N ALA A 194 14.80 -8.92 -13.21
CA ALA A 194 15.31 -9.27 -11.89
C ALA A 194 15.33 -8.09 -10.91
N THR A 195 15.30 -6.86 -11.44
CA THR A 195 15.33 -5.62 -10.64
C THR A 195 13.95 -5.03 -10.37
N HIS A 196 12.88 -5.64 -10.91
CA HIS A 196 11.50 -5.12 -10.85
C HIS A 196 10.54 -6.15 -10.24
N ASP A 197 10.59 -6.30 -8.92
CA ASP A 197 9.77 -7.26 -8.17
C ASP A 197 8.26 -7.10 -8.44
N GLU A 198 7.75 -5.86 -8.48
CA GLU A 198 6.34 -5.60 -8.75
C GLU A 198 5.91 -6.08 -10.15
N LEU A 199 6.81 -5.98 -11.13
CA LEU A 199 6.56 -6.47 -12.49
C LEU A 199 6.55 -8.00 -12.52
N GLN A 200 7.48 -8.67 -11.84
CA GLN A 200 7.48 -10.13 -11.74
C GLN A 200 6.18 -10.67 -11.12
N ARG A 201 5.69 -10.04 -10.04
CA ARG A 201 4.40 -10.41 -9.43
C ARG A 201 3.24 -10.24 -10.42
N THR A 202 3.21 -9.14 -11.15
CA THR A 202 2.18 -8.87 -12.17
C THR A 202 2.18 -9.91 -13.30
N LEU A 203 3.35 -10.33 -13.76
CA LEU A 203 3.48 -11.38 -14.77
C LEU A 203 3.00 -12.73 -14.24
N PHE A 204 3.32 -13.07 -12.98
CA PHE A 204 2.82 -14.26 -12.31
C PHE A 204 1.28 -14.25 -12.12
N HIS A 205 0.73 -13.09 -11.74
CA HIS A 205 -0.72 -12.91 -11.64
C HIS A 205 -1.42 -13.04 -13.00
N THR A 206 -0.80 -12.52 -14.06
CA THR A 206 -1.28 -12.68 -15.44
C THR A 206 -1.35 -14.16 -15.83
N THR A 207 -0.27 -14.93 -15.61
CA THR A 207 -0.26 -16.37 -15.96
C THR A 207 -1.22 -17.18 -15.10
N THR A 208 -1.38 -16.82 -13.83
CA THR A 208 -2.37 -17.43 -12.92
C THR A 208 -3.79 -17.18 -13.41
N LEU A 209 -4.16 -15.93 -13.67
CA LEU A 209 -5.45 -15.53 -14.22
C LEU A 209 -5.75 -16.25 -15.53
N MET A 210 -4.81 -16.29 -16.48
CA MET A 210 -4.97 -17.00 -17.74
C MET A 210 -5.18 -18.50 -17.54
N THR A 211 -4.41 -19.12 -16.64
CA THR A 211 -4.50 -20.55 -16.33
C THR A 211 -5.85 -20.90 -15.71
N ILE A 212 -6.31 -20.10 -14.74
CA ILE A 212 -7.59 -20.29 -14.07
C ILE A 212 -8.73 -20.08 -15.08
N THR A 213 -8.70 -18.99 -15.85
CA THR A 213 -9.74 -18.69 -16.83
C THR A 213 -9.89 -19.80 -17.86
N LYS A 214 -8.77 -20.33 -18.39
CA LYS A 214 -8.79 -21.45 -19.34
C LYS A 214 -9.49 -22.70 -18.80
N ARG A 215 -9.45 -22.91 -17.48
CA ARG A 215 -10.12 -24.04 -16.82
C ARG A 215 -11.60 -23.78 -16.58
N LEU A 216 -11.99 -22.53 -16.35
CA LEU A 216 -13.36 -22.14 -16.01
C LEU A 216 -14.22 -21.89 -17.26
N ASP A 217 -13.69 -21.13 -18.22
CA ASP A 217 -14.41 -20.71 -19.42
C ASP A 217 -13.45 -20.44 -20.59
N LEU A 218 -13.58 -21.22 -21.67
CA LEU A 218 -12.71 -21.12 -22.84
C LEU A 218 -12.95 -19.84 -23.66
N GLN A 219 -14.19 -19.36 -23.73
CA GLN A 219 -14.52 -18.16 -24.51
C GLN A 219 -13.94 -16.92 -23.81
N LEU A 220 -14.07 -16.85 -22.49
CA LEU A 220 -13.47 -15.80 -21.68
C LEU A 220 -11.94 -15.85 -21.74
N PHE A 221 -11.36 -17.07 -21.78
CA PHE A 221 -9.93 -17.24 -21.97
C PHE A 221 -9.45 -16.69 -23.32
N GLU A 222 -10.16 -16.94 -24.42
CA GLU A 222 -9.80 -16.40 -25.74
C GLU A 222 -9.82 -14.87 -25.75
N PHE A 223 -10.81 -14.26 -25.10
CA PHE A 223 -10.86 -12.80 -24.92
C PHE A 223 -9.62 -12.28 -24.16
N ILE A 224 -9.29 -12.89 -23.02
CA ILE A 224 -8.14 -12.49 -22.19
C ILE A 224 -6.83 -12.70 -22.94
N ALA A 225 -6.66 -13.85 -23.59
CA ALA A 225 -5.47 -14.13 -24.38
C ALA A 225 -5.27 -13.06 -25.47
N GLY A 226 -6.35 -12.62 -26.13
CA GLY A 226 -6.30 -11.52 -27.09
C GLY A 226 -5.95 -10.16 -26.49
N VAL A 227 -6.30 -9.91 -25.23
CA VAL A 227 -5.86 -8.71 -24.49
C VAL A 227 -4.36 -8.79 -24.18
N VAL A 228 -3.92 -9.90 -23.58
CA VAL A 228 -2.52 -10.11 -23.17
C VAL A 228 -1.57 -10.14 -24.38
N GLN A 229 -2.01 -10.67 -25.52
CA GLN A 229 -1.22 -10.69 -26.75
C GLN A 229 -0.82 -9.28 -27.22
N LYS A 230 -1.64 -8.25 -26.94
CA LYS A 230 -1.32 -6.86 -27.33
C LYS A 230 -0.12 -6.29 -26.57
N TRP A 231 0.30 -6.94 -25.49
CA TRP A 231 1.44 -6.52 -24.69
C TRP A 231 2.78 -6.95 -25.32
N ASN A 232 2.79 -7.93 -26.24
CA ASN A 232 3.98 -8.49 -26.88
C ASN A 232 5.04 -8.97 -25.86
N ILE A 233 4.60 -9.69 -24.82
CA ILE A 233 5.45 -10.20 -23.73
C ILE A 233 5.42 -11.73 -23.60
N GLU A 234 5.03 -12.44 -24.67
CA GLU A 234 4.80 -13.88 -24.65
C GLU A 234 6.05 -14.66 -24.21
N ASP A 235 7.23 -14.22 -24.63
CA ASP A 235 8.49 -14.87 -24.26
C ASP A 235 8.77 -14.78 -22.76
N VAL A 236 8.44 -13.64 -22.16
CA VAL A 236 8.56 -13.44 -20.71
C VAL A 236 7.54 -14.30 -19.95
N LEU A 237 6.30 -14.37 -20.42
CA LEU A 237 5.25 -15.16 -19.75
C LEU A 237 5.55 -16.68 -19.77
N LYS A 238 6.31 -17.17 -20.75
CA LYS A 238 6.73 -18.59 -20.82
C LYS A 238 7.52 -19.04 -19.59
N GLU A 239 8.24 -18.14 -18.93
CA GLU A 239 9.02 -18.45 -17.73
C GLU A 239 8.12 -18.71 -16.52
N PHE A 240 6.96 -18.06 -16.44
CA PHE A 240 6.02 -18.16 -15.32
C PHE A 240 4.94 -19.23 -15.52
N LEU A 241 4.68 -19.63 -16.78
CA LEU A 241 3.66 -20.64 -17.12
C LEU A 241 3.86 -22.00 -16.41
N PRO A 242 5.07 -22.57 -16.29
CA PRO A 242 5.27 -23.83 -15.57
C PRO A 242 4.82 -23.77 -14.12
N ILE A 243 5.14 -22.67 -13.42
CA ILE A 243 4.77 -22.46 -12.01
C ILE A 243 3.25 -22.43 -11.87
N ALA A 244 2.57 -21.62 -12.69
CA ALA A 244 1.11 -21.54 -12.67
C ALA A 244 0.46 -22.90 -13.03
N HIS A 245 1.01 -23.63 -13.99
CA HIS A 245 0.49 -24.94 -14.36
C HIS A 245 0.67 -25.98 -13.26
N ASP A 246 1.81 -26.04 -12.60
CA ASP A 246 2.06 -27.01 -11.54
C ASP A 246 1.17 -26.78 -10.32
N THR A 247 0.89 -25.52 -9.98
CA THR A 247 -0.01 -25.15 -8.88
C THR A 247 -1.47 -25.40 -9.23
N TRP A 248 -1.94 -24.86 -10.36
CA TRP A 248 -3.38 -24.74 -10.62
C TRP A 248 -3.96 -25.85 -11.48
N ARG A 249 -3.17 -26.55 -12.30
CA ARG A 249 -3.73 -27.53 -13.25
C ARG A 249 -4.09 -28.86 -12.60
N LYS A 250 -3.38 -29.24 -11.54
CA LYS A 250 -3.53 -30.54 -10.85
C LYS A 250 -4.70 -30.58 -9.87
N GLN A 251 -5.18 -29.42 -9.43
CA GLN A 251 -6.30 -29.30 -8.50
C GLN A 251 -7.62 -29.68 -9.17
N SER A 252 -8.52 -30.37 -8.46
CA SER A 252 -9.93 -30.46 -8.84
C SER A 252 -10.59 -29.08 -8.89
N ILE A 253 -11.79 -28.98 -9.49
CA ILE A 253 -12.51 -27.69 -9.55
C ILE A 253 -12.90 -27.20 -8.16
N SER A 254 -13.29 -28.08 -7.24
CA SER A 254 -13.59 -27.70 -5.86
C SER A 254 -12.36 -27.22 -5.09
N GLU A 255 -11.21 -27.87 -5.26
CA GLU A 255 -9.95 -27.43 -4.67
C GLU A 255 -9.49 -26.09 -5.23
N LEU A 256 -9.66 -25.87 -6.55
CA LEU A 256 -9.38 -24.60 -7.20
C LEU A 256 -10.20 -23.47 -6.57
N TRP A 257 -11.52 -23.66 -6.42
CA TRP A 257 -12.37 -22.64 -5.80
C TRP A 257 -11.97 -22.33 -4.37
N ARG A 258 -11.67 -23.36 -3.57
CA ARG A 258 -11.18 -23.16 -2.20
C ARG A 258 -9.88 -22.35 -2.18
N SER A 259 -8.91 -22.69 -3.03
CA SER A 259 -7.64 -21.93 -3.11
C SER A 259 -7.84 -20.49 -3.58
N ILE A 260 -8.80 -20.24 -4.47
CA ILE A 260 -9.16 -18.88 -4.90
C ILE A 260 -9.77 -18.09 -3.73
N GLU A 261 -10.71 -18.69 -2.99
CA GLU A 261 -11.34 -18.07 -1.81
C GLU A 261 -10.35 -17.79 -0.68
N GLU A 262 -9.32 -18.64 -0.52
CA GLU A 262 -8.26 -18.44 0.47
C GLU A 262 -7.27 -17.32 0.08
N GLN A 263 -7.10 -17.05 -1.22
CA GLN A 263 -6.06 -16.12 -1.72
C GLN A 263 -6.59 -14.75 -2.15
N LEU A 264 -7.88 -14.64 -2.51
CA LEU A 264 -8.49 -13.42 -3.02
C LEU A 264 -9.51 -12.85 -2.04
N GLY A 265 -9.57 -11.52 -1.93
CA GLY A 265 -10.63 -10.80 -1.23
C GLY A 265 -11.95 -10.71 -2.00
N GLY A 266 -12.03 -11.31 -3.19
CA GLY A 266 -13.23 -11.37 -4.00
C GLY A 266 -13.18 -12.47 -5.05
N ARG A 267 -14.32 -12.72 -5.69
CA ARG A 267 -14.42 -13.74 -6.74
C ARG A 267 -13.73 -13.27 -8.04
N PRO A 268 -13.10 -14.19 -8.79
CA PRO A 268 -12.65 -13.91 -10.16
C PRO A 268 -13.74 -13.28 -11.01
N PHE A 269 -13.36 -12.27 -11.81
CA PHE A 269 -14.27 -11.49 -12.65
C PHE A 269 -15.43 -10.84 -11.87
N GLY A 270 -15.17 -10.43 -10.63
CA GLY A 270 -16.12 -9.67 -9.82
C GLY A 270 -16.58 -8.35 -10.45
N ASP A 271 -15.88 -7.90 -11.49
CA ASP A 271 -16.06 -6.67 -12.25
C ASP A 271 -16.67 -6.86 -13.67
N LEU A 272 -17.05 -8.08 -14.08
CA LEU A 272 -17.63 -8.33 -15.40
C LEU A 272 -19.17 -8.16 -15.43
N GLY A 273 -19.85 -8.36 -14.30
CA GLY A 273 -21.31 -8.34 -14.20
C GLY A 273 -21.92 -6.94 -14.23
N THR A 274 -23.25 -6.83 -14.25
CA THR A 274 -23.97 -5.54 -14.18
C THR A 274 -23.98 -4.90 -12.79
N VAL A 275 -23.62 -5.67 -11.76
CA VAL A 275 -23.51 -5.26 -10.37
C VAL A 275 -22.18 -5.78 -9.83
N ARG A 276 -21.45 -4.90 -9.15
CA ARG A 276 -20.25 -5.26 -8.39
C ARG A 276 -20.61 -5.38 -6.92
N GLU A 277 -19.93 -6.30 -6.25
CA GLU A 277 -20.06 -6.56 -4.83
C GLU A 277 -18.67 -6.74 -4.23
N VAL A 278 -18.43 -6.08 -3.11
CA VAL A 278 -17.22 -6.20 -2.29
C VAL A 278 -17.62 -6.57 -0.88
N THR A 279 -16.83 -7.44 -0.27
CA THR A 279 -16.91 -7.75 1.16
C THR A 279 -15.52 -7.64 1.78
N TRP A 280 -15.41 -7.01 2.94
CA TRP A 280 -14.18 -7.01 3.75
C TRP A 280 -14.54 -7.00 5.24
N SER A 281 -13.59 -7.29 6.10
CA SER A 281 -13.79 -7.22 7.55
C SER A 281 -12.76 -6.32 8.21
N GLU A 282 -13.23 -5.43 9.08
CA GLU A 282 -12.39 -4.44 9.76
C GLU A 282 -13.05 -4.06 11.10
N LEU A 283 -12.26 -3.92 12.16
CA LEU A 283 -12.73 -3.68 13.54
C LEU A 283 -13.82 -4.67 14.01
N GLY A 284 -13.73 -5.93 13.58
CA GLY A 284 -14.71 -6.97 13.92
C GLY A 284 -16.05 -6.85 13.18
N ILE A 285 -16.19 -5.92 12.24
CA ILE A 285 -17.38 -5.71 11.42
C ILE A 285 -17.10 -6.20 10.00
N THR A 286 -17.98 -7.05 9.46
CA THR A 286 -17.96 -7.42 8.04
C THR A 286 -18.83 -6.44 7.25
N TRP A 287 -18.18 -5.70 6.36
CA TRP A 287 -18.80 -4.74 5.47
C TRP A 287 -19.13 -5.41 4.14
N LYS A 288 -20.31 -5.13 3.62
CA LYS A 288 -20.77 -5.61 2.31
C LYS A 288 -21.39 -4.46 1.54
N ILE A 289 -20.79 -4.11 0.40
CA ILE A 289 -21.25 -3.00 -0.46
C ILE A 289 -21.49 -3.54 -1.86
N ASN A 290 -22.60 -3.15 -2.46
CA ASN A 290 -22.93 -3.45 -3.85
C ASN A 290 -23.30 -2.16 -4.59
N TRP A 291 -22.98 -2.11 -5.88
CA TRP A 291 -23.29 -0.98 -6.73
C TRP A 291 -23.44 -1.42 -8.18
N LYS A 292 -24.09 -0.57 -8.98
CA LYS A 292 -24.22 -0.79 -10.42
C LYS A 292 -22.85 -0.68 -11.08
N ASN A 293 -22.49 -1.66 -11.91
CA ASN A 293 -21.24 -1.66 -12.65
C ASN A 293 -21.38 -0.79 -13.90
N ASP A 294 -21.17 0.52 -13.74
CA ASP A 294 -21.09 1.45 -14.85
C ASP A 294 -20.01 2.50 -14.62
N TYR A 295 -19.67 3.20 -15.70
CA TYR A 295 -18.57 4.16 -15.75
C TYR A 295 -18.69 5.28 -14.71
N ASN A 296 -19.92 5.68 -14.35
CA ASN A 296 -20.14 6.80 -13.43
C ASN A 296 -20.16 6.32 -11.97
N THR A 297 -20.80 5.18 -11.72
CA THR A 297 -21.03 4.68 -10.36
C THR A 297 -19.79 4.01 -9.80
N THR A 298 -19.03 3.28 -10.63
CA THR A 298 -17.86 2.52 -10.17
C THR A 298 -16.81 3.42 -9.52
N PRO A 299 -16.32 4.51 -10.13
CA PRO A 299 -15.32 5.37 -9.49
C PRO A 299 -15.80 5.95 -8.15
N ALA A 300 -17.07 6.38 -8.07
CA ALA A 300 -17.65 6.93 -6.85
C ALA A 300 -17.76 5.90 -5.73
N ALA A 301 -18.18 4.67 -6.07
CA ALA A 301 -18.26 3.56 -5.12
C ALA A 301 -16.86 3.16 -4.61
N GLU A 302 -15.90 2.97 -5.51
CA GLU A 302 -14.52 2.61 -5.14
C GLU A 302 -13.87 3.68 -4.25
N GLN A 303 -14.10 4.97 -4.56
CA GLN A 303 -13.62 6.07 -3.74
C GLN A 303 -14.25 6.08 -2.35
N LEU A 304 -15.58 5.87 -2.25
CA LEU A 304 -16.26 5.79 -0.97
C LEU A 304 -15.70 4.64 -0.12
N ILE A 305 -15.52 3.46 -0.71
CA ILE A 305 -14.97 2.28 -0.03
C ILE A 305 -13.53 2.56 0.43
N ALA A 306 -12.70 3.16 -0.42
CA ALA A 306 -11.32 3.51 -0.07
C ALA A 306 -11.25 4.47 1.13
N ILE A 307 -12.07 5.53 1.13
CA ILE A 307 -12.15 6.48 2.24
C ILE A 307 -12.63 5.79 3.52
N LEU A 308 -13.63 4.91 3.42
CA LEU A 308 -14.13 4.15 4.56
C LEU A 308 -13.05 3.24 5.16
N GLN A 309 -12.31 2.49 4.33
CA GLN A 309 -11.19 1.66 4.76
C GLN A 309 -10.08 2.48 5.44
N ILE A 310 -9.71 3.63 4.87
CA ILE A 310 -8.72 4.53 5.48
C ILE A 310 -9.20 5.03 6.84
N LEU A 311 -10.44 5.50 6.91
CA LEU A 311 -11.03 6.03 8.15
C LEU A 311 -11.09 4.97 9.25
N LEU A 312 -11.53 3.75 8.93
CA LEU A 312 -11.64 2.67 9.90
C LEU A 312 -10.25 2.22 10.39
N ALA A 313 -9.26 2.15 9.50
CA ALA A 313 -7.88 1.87 9.87
C ALA A 313 -7.30 2.95 10.80
N ASP A 314 -7.58 4.22 10.54
CA ASP A 314 -7.15 5.34 11.40
C ASP A 314 -7.84 5.31 12.78
N LEU A 315 -9.11 4.88 12.84
CA LEU A 315 -9.89 4.75 14.07
C LEU A 315 -9.58 3.49 14.88
N ALA A 316 -8.84 2.52 14.33
CA ALA A 316 -8.54 1.26 15.01
C ALA A 316 -7.83 1.41 16.37
N GLY A 317 -7.12 2.53 16.58
CA GLY A 317 -6.45 2.85 17.84
C GLY A 317 -7.24 3.78 18.77
N ALA A 318 -8.43 4.24 18.37
CA ALA A 318 -9.30 5.07 19.20
C ALA A 318 -10.35 4.19 19.87
N ASP A 319 -10.37 4.18 21.20
CA ASP A 319 -11.52 3.63 21.93
C ASP A 319 -12.75 4.47 21.59
N LEU A 320 -13.66 3.90 20.80
CA LEU A 320 -14.99 4.45 20.54
C LEU A 320 -15.94 4.01 21.67
N CYS A 321 -15.60 4.34 22.92
CA CYS A 321 -16.42 4.08 24.11
C CYS A 321 -16.57 5.34 24.97
#